data_AF-A0A212CRT9-F1
#
_entry.id   AF-A0A212CRT9-F1
#
_cell.length_a   1.000
_cell.length_b   1.000
_cell.length_c   1.000
_cell.angle_alpha   90.00
_cell.angle_beta   90.00
_cell.angle_gamma   90.00
#
_symmetry.space_group_name_H-M   'P 1'
#
loop_
_entity.id
_entity.type
_entity.pdbx_description
1 polymer ?
#
loop_
_entity_poly.entity_id
_entity_poly.type
_entity_poly.pdbx_seq_one_letter_code
_entity_poly.pdbx_strand_id
1 'polypeptide(L)'
;MFSKLSRLFFLRILPDNTFNGPWLRLSTVHEPSSTLVVLEWEHSEPPIGVQIVDYLIRQEKVTDRMDHSKVETGRRSRPSDVIVKTPCPVVDDVKAQEIADKIYNLFNGYTSGKEQQTAYNTLLDLGSPTLHRVLYHYNQHYESFGEFTWRCEDELGPRKAGLILSQLGDLSGWCNGLLQEPKIGLRRSSLKYLGCRYSEIKPYGLDWSELSRDLRKTCEEQTLSIPYNDYGDSKDI
;
A
#
# COMPACT_ATOMS: atom_id res chain seq x y z
N MET A 1 -2.76 7.37 3.61
CA MET A 1 -1.87 6.52 4.44
C MET A 1 -0.46 6.65 3.87
N PHE A 2 0.54 7.00 4.68
CA PHE A 2 1.89 7.32 4.18
C PHE A 2 2.84 6.14 4.38
N SER A 3 3.77 5.95 3.45
CA SER A 3 4.96 5.12 3.68
C SER A 3 6.21 5.99 3.53
N LYS A 4 7.05 6.00 4.56
CA LYS A 4 8.40 6.57 4.54
C LYS A 4 9.39 5.45 4.26
N LEU A 5 10.21 5.62 3.23
CA LEU A 5 11.33 4.73 2.94
C LEU A 5 12.63 5.50 3.20
N SER A 6 13.47 4.94 4.07
CA SER A 6 14.75 5.50 4.49
C SER A 6 15.87 4.55 4.09
N ARG A 7 16.91 5.06 3.41
CA ARG A 7 18.05 4.24 2.99
C ARG A 7 19.32 4.64 3.72
N LEU A 8 20.08 3.63 4.16
CA LEU A 8 21.32 3.73 4.91
C LEU A 8 22.42 2.93 4.21
N PHE A 9 23.67 3.40 4.28
CA PHE A 9 24.79 2.81 3.55
C PHE A 9 25.93 2.50 4.50
N PHE A 10 26.57 1.34 4.31
CA PHE A 10 27.86 1.03 4.91
C PHE A 10 28.96 1.38 3.90
N LEU A 11 29.89 2.24 4.32
CA LEU A 11 30.99 2.73 3.48
C LEU A 11 32.33 2.41 4.10
N ARG A 12 33.29 1.95 3.29
CA ARG A 12 34.72 2.03 3.63
C ARG A 12 35.23 3.40 3.16
N ILE A 13 35.49 4.29 4.10
CA ILE A 13 36.03 5.63 3.82
C ILE A 13 37.55 5.59 4.05
N LEU A 14 38.35 5.75 2.99
CA LEU A 14 39.74 6.18 3.13
C LEU A 14 39.78 7.66 3.59
N PRO A 15 40.82 8.11 4.31
CA PRO A 15 40.74 9.25 5.22
C PRO A 15 40.30 10.62 4.68
N ASP A 16 40.14 10.83 3.36
CA ASP A 16 39.89 12.18 2.79
C ASP A 16 38.79 12.27 1.71
N ASN A 17 37.95 11.26 1.50
CA ASN A 17 36.90 11.34 0.47
C ASN A 17 35.49 11.62 1.01
N THR A 18 34.92 12.75 0.59
CA THR A 18 33.50 13.12 0.76
C THR A 18 32.63 12.28 -0.18
N PHE A 19 31.99 11.24 0.35
CA PHE A 19 31.03 10.43 -0.41
C PHE A 19 29.63 11.08 -0.40
N ASN A 20 29.15 11.50 -1.56
CA ASN A 20 27.74 11.88 -1.73
C ASN A 20 26.88 10.61 -1.72
N GLY A 21 26.04 10.45 -0.69
CA GLY A 21 25.10 9.33 -0.59
C GLY A 21 24.14 9.32 -1.78
N PRO A 22 23.68 8.14 -2.26
CA PRO A 22 22.84 8.08 -3.43
C PRO A 22 21.42 8.60 -3.13
N TRP A 23 20.85 9.25 -4.13
CA TRP A 23 19.54 9.87 -4.05
C TRP A 23 18.46 8.85 -4.35
N LEU A 24 17.64 8.52 -3.35
CA LEU A 24 16.47 7.68 -3.54
C LEU A 24 15.35 8.53 -4.17
N ARG A 25 14.73 8.04 -5.23
CA ARG A 25 13.60 8.70 -5.91
C ARG A 25 12.52 7.70 -6.28
N LEU A 26 11.32 8.21 -6.57
CA LEU A 26 10.28 7.42 -7.24
C LEU A 26 10.69 7.15 -8.69
N SER A 27 10.26 6.00 -9.22
CA SER A 27 10.41 5.73 -10.65
C SER A 27 9.69 6.80 -11.47
N THR A 28 10.34 7.27 -12.53
CA THR A 28 9.76 8.24 -13.47
C THR A 28 8.85 7.58 -14.50
N VAL A 29 8.97 6.26 -14.66
CA VAL A 29 8.25 5.47 -15.66
C VAL A 29 6.97 4.86 -15.09
N HIS A 30 6.91 4.67 -13.77
CA HIS A 30 5.81 3.99 -13.13
C HIS A 30 5.18 4.79 -11.98
N GLU A 31 3.90 5.10 -12.13
CA GLU A 31 3.11 5.73 -11.09
C GLU A 31 2.77 4.72 -9.97
N PRO A 32 2.88 5.14 -8.69
CA PRO A 32 2.59 4.25 -7.57
C PRO A 32 1.13 3.79 -7.58
N SER A 33 0.92 2.52 -7.29
CA SER A 33 -0.40 1.93 -7.02
C SER A 33 -0.66 1.86 -5.51
N SER A 34 -1.88 1.52 -5.12
CA SER A 34 -2.26 1.29 -3.72
C SER A 34 -1.42 0.20 -3.03
N THR A 35 -0.89 -0.74 -3.81
CA THR A 35 -0.11 -1.90 -3.32
C THR A 35 1.34 -1.93 -3.81
N LEU A 36 1.71 -1.07 -4.77
CA LEU A 36 3.04 -1.07 -5.37
C LEU A 36 3.64 0.33 -5.41
N VAL A 37 4.87 0.45 -4.93
CA VAL A 37 5.70 1.64 -5.09
C VAL A 37 7.03 1.20 -5.68
N VAL A 38 7.44 1.81 -6.79
CA VAL A 38 8.72 1.54 -7.43
C VAL A 38 9.67 2.68 -7.11
N LEU A 39 10.83 2.32 -6.54
CA LEU A 39 11.89 3.26 -6.19
C LEU A 39 13.11 3.01 -7.07
N GLU A 40 13.75 4.09 -7.46
CA GLU A 40 15.00 4.09 -8.19
C GLU A 40 16.06 4.85 -7.39
N TRP A 41 17.31 4.47 -7.58
CA TRP A 41 18.44 5.20 -7.05
C TRP A 41 19.58 5.13 -8.05
N GLU A 42 20.28 6.25 -8.21
CA GLU A 42 21.53 6.28 -8.96
C GLU A 42 22.70 6.11 -8.00
N HIS A 43 23.70 5.35 -8.44
CA HIS A 43 24.91 5.11 -7.67
C HIS A 43 26.13 5.61 -8.45
N SER A 44 26.92 6.50 -7.84
CA SER A 44 28.21 6.94 -8.36
C SER A 44 29.33 6.51 -7.41
N GLU A 45 29.90 5.33 -7.65
CA GLU A 45 31.14 4.90 -7.00
C GLU A 45 32.30 5.73 -7.58
N PRO A 46 33.05 6.49 -6.77
CA PRO A 46 34.23 7.17 -7.27
C PRO A 46 35.26 6.11 -7.74
N PRO A 47 35.93 6.33 -8.88
CA PRO A 47 36.88 5.36 -9.43
C PRO A 47 38.07 5.07 -8.50
N ILE A 48 38.28 5.91 -7.47
CA ILE A 48 39.35 5.77 -6.49
C ILE A 48 38.76 5.98 -5.08
N GLY A 49 38.91 4.96 -4.22
CA GLY A 49 38.93 5.09 -2.76
C GLY A 49 37.69 4.64 -1.98
N VAL A 50 36.47 4.84 -2.48
CA VAL A 50 35.24 4.43 -1.77
C VAL A 50 34.50 3.40 -2.60
N GLN A 51 34.16 2.27 -1.96
CA GLN A 51 33.37 1.21 -2.56
C GLN A 51 32.13 0.94 -1.69
N ILE A 52 30.99 0.72 -2.33
CA ILE A 52 29.77 0.31 -1.64
C ILE A 52 29.76 -1.20 -1.47
N VAL A 53 29.62 -1.63 -0.23
CA VAL A 53 29.51 -3.06 0.12
C VAL A 53 28.06 -3.51 0.28
N ASP A 54 27.16 -2.60 0.68
CA ASP A 54 25.75 -2.92 0.93
C ASP A 54 24.82 -1.70 0.92
N TYR A 55 23.53 -1.97 0.76
CA TYR A 55 22.42 -1.04 0.73
C TYR A 55 21.34 -1.41 1.76
N LEU A 56 21.24 -0.67 2.86
CA LEU A 56 20.20 -0.89 3.86
C LEU A 56 18.96 -0.07 3.50
N ILE A 57 17.86 -0.71 3.14
CA ILE A 57 16.57 -0.05 2.87
C ILE A 57 15.63 -0.33 4.04
N ARG A 58 15.09 0.71 4.67
CA ARG A 58 14.06 0.63 5.71
C ARG A 58 12.76 1.19 5.17
N GLN A 59 11.67 0.46 5.35
CA GLN A 59 10.31 0.91 5.05
C GLN A 59 9.53 1.05 6.34
N GLU A 60 8.85 2.17 6.51
CA GLU A 60 7.99 2.45 7.65
C GLU A 60 6.67 3.04 7.17
N LYS A 61 5.56 2.51 7.67
CA LYS A 61 4.23 3.07 7.43
C LYS A 61 4.02 4.19 8.44
N VAL A 62 3.98 5.44 7.98
CA VAL A 62 3.82 6.59 8.86
C VAL A 62 2.33 6.77 9.17
N THR A 63 2.00 6.61 10.44
CA THR A 63 0.71 6.95 11.04
C THR A 63 0.88 8.23 11.87
N ASP A 64 -0.18 9.01 12.11
CA ASP A 64 -0.12 10.33 12.81
C ASP A 64 0.47 10.33 14.23
N ARG A 65 0.85 9.17 14.78
CA ARG A 65 1.64 9.08 16.02
C ARG A 65 3.11 9.30 15.71
N MET A 66 3.56 10.54 15.84
CA MET A 66 4.97 10.92 15.81
C MET A 66 5.70 10.36 17.04
N ASP A 67 6.58 9.38 16.83
CA ASP A 67 7.71 9.14 17.71
C ASP A 67 8.87 8.61 16.86
N HIS A 68 9.75 9.50 16.41
CA HIS A 68 10.92 9.14 15.63
C HIS A 68 12.18 9.53 16.40
N SER A 69 12.66 8.62 17.25
CA SER A 69 14.07 8.57 17.60
C SER A 69 14.62 7.19 17.27
N LYS A 70 15.59 7.13 16.34
CA LYS A 70 16.47 5.96 16.22
C LYS A 70 17.90 6.44 16.19
N VAL A 71 18.59 6.15 17.29
CA VAL A 71 20.05 6.17 17.40
C VAL A 71 20.59 5.00 16.58
N GLU A 72 21.55 5.26 15.69
CA GLU A 72 22.20 4.22 14.91
C GLU A 72 23.72 4.34 15.00
N THR A 73 24.37 3.28 15.47
CA THR A 73 25.82 3.12 15.59
C THR A 73 26.42 2.58 14.27
N GLY A 74 27.56 3.13 13.85
CA GLY A 74 28.33 2.77 12.64
C GLY A 74 28.57 3.96 11.71
N ARG A 75 29.70 3.97 10.98
CA ARG A 75 30.06 5.05 10.03
C ARG A 75 29.23 4.87 8.75
N ARG A 76 28.10 5.58 8.68
CA ARG A 76 27.08 5.48 7.61
C ARG A 76 27.10 6.74 6.74
N SER A 77 26.70 6.62 5.47
CA SER A 77 26.43 7.84 4.68
C SER A 77 25.20 8.57 5.23
N ARG A 78 25.03 9.84 4.82
CA ARG A 78 23.76 10.54 5.10
C ARG A 78 22.60 9.75 4.48
N PRO A 79 21.50 9.51 5.23
CA PRO A 79 20.35 8.80 4.71
C PRO A 79 19.60 9.66 3.70
N SER A 80 19.02 9.02 2.69
CA SER A 80 18.03 9.62 1.79
C SER A 80 16.65 9.04 2.09
N ASP A 81 15.65 9.91 2.16
CA ASP A 81 14.28 9.58 2.54
C ASP A 81 13.31 9.98 1.43
N VAL A 82 12.34 9.12 1.13
CA VAL A 82 11.20 9.43 0.25
C VAL A 82 9.90 9.11 0.98
N ILE A 83 8.97 10.06 0.96
CA ILE A 83 7.63 9.90 1.54
C ILE A 83 6.61 9.94 0.40
N VAL A 84 5.80 8.88 0.32
CA VAL A 84 4.80 8.73 -0.75
C VAL A 84 3.43 8.48 -0.11
N LYS A 85 2.40 9.13 -0.66
CA LYS A 85 1.01 8.75 -0.44
C LYS A 85 0.63 7.76 -1.53
N THR A 86 0.27 6.55 -1.14
CA THR A 86 -0.28 5.59 -2.11
C THR A 86 -1.72 5.97 -2.45
N PRO A 87 -2.17 5.73 -3.70
CA PRO A 87 -3.57 5.89 -4.08
C PRO A 87 -4.53 5.01 -3.26
N CYS A 88 -5.82 5.29 -3.38
CA CYS A 88 -6.88 4.48 -2.77
C CYS A 88 -6.73 3.00 -3.13
N PRO A 89 -6.96 2.10 -2.17
CA PRO A 89 -7.05 0.68 -2.46
C PRO A 89 -8.08 0.39 -3.54
N VAL A 90 -7.79 -0.62 -4.35
CA VAL A 90 -8.65 -0.99 -5.46
C VAL A 90 -9.97 -1.54 -4.95
N VAL A 91 -11.08 -1.10 -5.54
CA VAL A 91 -12.43 -1.55 -5.19
C VAL A 91 -13.12 -2.10 -6.43
N ASP A 92 -13.77 -3.24 -6.27
CA ASP A 92 -14.66 -3.81 -7.28
C ASP A 92 -16.07 -3.26 -7.07
N ASP A 93 -16.47 -2.35 -7.96
CA ASP A 93 -17.72 -1.59 -7.85
C ASP A 93 -18.95 -2.48 -7.97
N VAL A 94 -18.92 -3.43 -8.92
CA VAL A 94 -20.01 -4.39 -9.16
C VAL A 94 -20.20 -5.28 -7.95
N LYS A 95 -19.10 -5.83 -7.43
CA LYS A 95 -19.15 -6.66 -6.22
C LYS A 95 -19.65 -5.87 -5.01
N ALA A 96 -19.27 -4.59 -4.87
CA ALA A 96 -19.76 -3.76 -3.78
C ALA A 96 -21.29 -3.54 -3.87
N GLN A 97 -21.82 -3.33 -5.07
CA GLN A 97 -23.27 -3.22 -5.29
C GLN A 97 -23.99 -4.53 -4.94
N GLU A 98 -23.49 -5.68 -5.41
CA GLU A 98 -24.07 -7.00 -5.07
C GLU A 98 -24.10 -7.25 -3.56
N ILE A 99 -23.06 -6.82 -2.84
CA ILE A 99 -23.01 -6.93 -1.38
C ILE A 99 -24.04 -5.98 -0.74
N ALA A 100 -24.21 -4.76 -1.23
CA ALA A 100 -25.22 -3.83 -0.73
C ALA A 100 -26.64 -4.42 -0.84
N ASP A 101 -26.98 -4.95 -2.01
CA ASP A 101 -28.28 -5.60 -2.27
C ASP A 101 -28.46 -6.83 -1.37
N LYS A 102 -27.42 -7.64 -1.20
CA LYS A 102 -27.43 -8.80 -0.30
C LYS A 102 -27.68 -8.38 1.14
N ILE A 103 -27.02 -7.32 1.62
CA ILE A 103 -27.20 -6.83 2.99
C ILE A 103 -28.60 -6.27 3.19
N TYR A 104 -29.14 -5.53 2.23
CA TYR A 104 -30.52 -5.06 2.28
C TYR A 104 -31.52 -6.22 2.41
N ASN A 105 -31.34 -7.28 1.60
CA ASN A 105 -32.17 -8.47 1.68
C ASN A 105 -32.04 -9.19 3.02
N LEU A 106 -30.83 -9.29 3.58
CA LEU A 106 -30.60 -9.89 4.90
C LEU A 106 -31.21 -9.07 6.04
N PHE A 107 -31.24 -7.74 5.93
CA PHE A 107 -31.88 -6.85 6.91
C PHE A 107 -33.42 -6.87 6.80
N ASN A 108 -33.97 -7.17 5.63
CA ASN A 108 -35.42 -7.33 5.45
C ASN A 108 -35.93 -8.76 5.69
N GLY A 109 -35.04 -9.75 5.64
CA GLY A 109 -35.31 -11.13 6.08
C GLY A 109 -35.51 -11.14 7.60
N TYR A 110 -36.73 -10.79 8.04
CA TYR A 110 -37.13 -10.60 9.43
C TYR A 110 -36.37 -11.50 10.44
N THR A 111 -35.34 -10.91 11.07
CA THR A 111 -34.69 -11.29 12.35
C THR A 111 -34.32 -12.77 12.55
N SER A 112 -33.84 -13.47 11.51
CA SER A 112 -33.11 -14.72 11.74
C SER A 112 -31.73 -14.42 12.29
N GLY A 113 -31.39 -14.94 13.48
CA GLY A 113 -30.05 -14.79 14.05
C GLY A 113 -28.92 -15.31 13.13
N LYS A 114 -29.25 -16.25 12.23
CA LYS A 114 -28.32 -16.73 11.19
C LYS A 114 -28.08 -15.67 10.11
N GLU A 115 -29.11 -14.93 9.69
CA GLU A 115 -29.00 -13.87 8.69
C GLU A 115 -28.24 -12.67 9.25
N GLN A 116 -28.53 -12.28 10.50
CA GLN A 116 -27.76 -11.25 11.23
C GLN A 116 -26.28 -11.61 11.32
N GLN A 117 -25.95 -12.85 11.70
CA GLN A 117 -24.55 -13.28 11.78
C GLN A 117 -23.89 -13.34 10.41
N THR A 118 -24.63 -13.73 9.36
CA THR A 118 -24.13 -13.75 7.99
C THR A 118 -23.85 -12.34 7.47
N ALA A 119 -24.75 -11.38 7.72
CA ALA A 119 -24.57 -9.98 7.39
C ALA A 119 -23.35 -9.39 8.11
N TYR A 120 -23.25 -9.63 9.43
CA TYR A 120 -22.12 -9.19 10.24
C TYR A 120 -20.78 -9.73 9.73
N ASN A 121 -20.68 -11.04 9.48
CA ASN A 121 -19.44 -11.64 8.97
C ASN A 121 -19.09 -11.08 7.58
N THR A 122 -20.09 -10.95 6.70
CA THR A 122 -19.89 -10.42 5.35
C THR A 122 -19.33 -9.01 5.40
N LEU A 123 -19.88 -8.12 6.24
CA LEU A 123 -19.43 -6.73 6.39
C LEU A 123 -18.07 -6.62 7.08
N LEU A 124 -17.82 -7.44 8.10
CA LEU A 124 -16.55 -7.43 8.84
C LEU A 124 -15.37 -7.91 7.99
N ASP A 125 -15.62 -8.89 7.11
CA ASP A 125 -14.62 -9.44 6.18
C ASP A 125 -14.28 -8.45 5.04
N LEU A 126 -15.05 -7.36 4.87
CA LEU A 126 -14.73 -6.32 3.90
C LEU A 126 -13.57 -5.47 4.40
N GLY A 127 -12.70 -5.09 3.47
CA GLY A 127 -11.78 -3.99 3.73
C GLY A 127 -12.55 -2.67 3.83
N SER A 128 -12.05 -1.75 4.65
CA SER A 128 -12.55 -0.38 4.78
C SER A 128 -12.92 0.30 3.43
N PRO A 129 -12.12 0.22 2.35
CA PRO A 129 -12.45 0.77 1.03
C PRO A 129 -13.70 0.15 0.39
N THR A 130 -13.84 -1.17 0.46
CA THR A 130 -15.01 -1.87 -0.09
C THR A 130 -16.25 -1.56 0.75
N LEU A 131 -16.11 -1.49 2.08
CA LEU A 131 -17.22 -1.15 2.98
C LEU A 131 -17.78 0.26 2.69
N HIS A 132 -16.92 1.25 2.47
CA HIS A 132 -17.33 2.59 2.02
C HIS A 132 -18.14 2.54 0.73
N ARG A 133 -17.73 1.67 -0.22
CA ARG A 133 -18.44 1.52 -1.49
C ARG A 133 -19.78 0.81 -1.35
N VAL A 134 -19.86 -0.20 -0.48
CA VAL A 134 -21.12 -0.86 -0.12
C VAL A 134 -22.08 0.14 0.52
N LEU A 135 -21.60 0.98 1.44
CA LEU A 135 -22.39 2.04 2.07
C LEU A 135 -22.93 3.02 1.03
N TYR A 136 -22.09 3.45 0.08
CA TYR A 136 -22.51 4.32 -1.03
C TYR A 136 -23.69 3.71 -1.80
N HIS A 137 -23.52 2.49 -2.33
CA HIS A 137 -24.58 1.81 -3.10
C HIS A 137 -25.84 1.54 -2.29
N TYR A 138 -25.69 1.15 -1.03
CA TYR A 138 -26.81 0.92 -0.14
C TYR A 138 -27.63 2.20 0.04
N ASN A 139 -26.99 3.32 0.36
CA ASN A 139 -27.70 4.58 0.55
C ASN A 139 -28.29 5.10 -0.77
N GLN A 140 -27.60 4.96 -1.90
CA GLN A 140 -28.13 5.35 -3.21
C GLN A 140 -29.48 4.67 -3.53
N HIS A 141 -29.65 3.39 -3.16
CA HIS A 141 -30.86 2.63 -3.51
C HIS A 141 -31.89 2.53 -2.37
N TYR A 142 -31.44 2.52 -1.11
CA TYR A 142 -32.25 2.11 0.04
C TYR A 142 -32.34 3.14 1.17
N GLU A 143 -31.74 4.33 1.03
CA GLU A 143 -31.80 5.38 2.06
C GLU A 143 -33.25 5.75 2.46
N SER A 144 -34.20 5.65 1.53
CA SER A 144 -35.63 5.85 1.80
C SER A 144 -36.22 4.90 2.86
N PHE A 145 -35.61 3.73 3.06
CA PHE A 145 -35.99 2.73 4.06
C PHE A 145 -35.11 2.76 5.32
N GLY A 146 -34.22 3.74 5.43
CA GLY A 146 -33.27 3.89 6.51
C GLY A 146 -31.83 3.85 6.01
N GLU A 147 -31.03 4.81 6.46
CA GLU A 147 -29.61 4.90 6.16
C GLU A 147 -28.87 3.61 6.61
N PHE A 148 -27.84 3.21 5.86
CA PHE A 148 -27.03 2.03 6.15
C PHE A 148 -26.51 1.97 7.59
N THR A 149 -26.02 3.09 8.12
CA THR A 149 -25.47 3.19 9.48
C THR A 149 -26.53 2.89 10.53
N TRP A 150 -27.70 3.49 10.39
CA TRP A 150 -28.84 3.32 11.27
C TRP A 150 -29.42 1.90 11.19
N ARG A 151 -29.59 1.36 9.97
CA ARG A 151 -30.06 -0.02 9.77
C ARG A 151 -29.08 -1.06 10.31
N CYS A 152 -27.76 -0.82 10.21
CA CYS A 152 -26.77 -1.69 10.84
C CYS A 152 -26.91 -1.72 12.36
N GLU A 153 -27.12 -0.57 13.01
CA GLU A 153 -27.30 -0.49 14.46
C GLU A 153 -28.59 -1.18 14.93
N ASP A 154 -29.69 -1.01 14.18
CA ASP A 154 -30.99 -1.61 14.48
C ASP A 154 -30.96 -3.14 14.35
N GLU A 155 -30.43 -3.67 13.24
CA GLU A 155 -30.46 -5.10 12.94
C GLU A 155 -29.35 -5.91 13.61
N LEU A 156 -28.16 -5.33 13.82
CA LEU A 156 -27.01 -6.02 14.40
C LEU A 156 -26.74 -5.63 15.86
N GLY A 157 -27.33 -4.53 16.33
CA GLY A 157 -27.09 -3.95 17.63
C GLY A 157 -25.81 -3.09 17.68
N PRO A 158 -25.69 -2.19 18.68
CA PRO A 158 -24.68 -1.14 18.72
C PRO A 158 -23.24 -1.66 18.81
N ARG A 159 -23.02 -2.83 19.43
CA ARG A 159 -21.67 -3.40 19.55
C ARG A 159 -21.14 -3.93 18.21
N LYS A 160 -21.97 -4.68 17.48
CA LYS A 160 -21.58 -5.25 16.18
C LYS A 160 -21.50 -4.16 15.11
N ALA A 161 -22.48 -3.27 15.08
CA ALA A 161 -22.47 -2.11 14.19
C ALA A 161 -21.27 -1.20 14.46
N GLY A 162 -20.96 -0.88 15.72
CA GLY A 162 -19.82 -0.05 16.08
C GLY A 162 -18.48 -0.60 15.58
N LEU A 163 -18.29 -1.93 15.55
CA LEU A 163 -17.08 -2.54 14.97
C LEU A 163 -17.00 -2.33 13.45
N ILE A 164 -18.10 -2.53 12.73
CA ILE A 164 -18.17 -2.31 11.28
C ILE A 164 -17.96 -0.82 10.97
N LEU A 165 -18.68 0.07 11.65
CA LEU A 165 -18.61 1.51 11.45
C LEU A 165 -17.24 2.08 11.82
N SER A 166 -16.53 1.50 12.78
CA SER A 166 -15.16 1.91 13.10
C SER A 166 -14.20 1.74 11.92
N GLN A 167 -14.42 0.73 11.06
CA GLN A 167 -13.61 0.53 9.85
C GLN A 167 -13.81 1.66 8.84
N LEU A 168 -14.95 2.35 8.85
CA LEU A 168 -15.17 3.51 7.98
C LEU A 168 -14.25 4.69 8.38
N GLY A 169 -13.81 4.76 9.63
CA GLY A 169 -12.88 5.78 10.13
C GLY A 169 -11.42 5.60 9.70
N ASP A 170 -11.06 4.43 9.19
CA ASP A 170 -9.66 4.10 8.84
C ASP A 170 -9.19 4.74 7.52
N LEU A 171 -10.12 5.26 6.72
CA LEU A 171 -9.83 5.87 5.43
C LEU A 171 -9.52 7.35 5.53
N SER A 172 -8.49 7.78 4.79
CA SER A 172 -8.19 9.20 4.63
C SER A 172 -9.34 9.92 3.92
N GLY A 173 -9.64 11.16 4.32
CA GLY A 173 -10.70 11.97 3.71
C GLY A 173 -10.59 12.14 2.19
N TRP A 174 -9.36 12.18 1.64
CA TRP A 174 -9.14 12.19 0.19
C TRP A 174 -9.70 10.93 -0.49
N CYS A 175 -9.48 9.75 0.12
CA CYS A 175 -9.96 8.50 -0.44
C CYS A 175 -11.46 8.32 -0.27
N ASN A 176 -12.01 8.77 0.85
CA ASN A 176 -13.45 8.80 1.07
C ASN A 176 -14.16 9.61 -0.04
N GLY A 177 -13.64 10.79 -0.39
CA GLY A 177 -14.20 11.60 -1.49
C GLY A 177 -14.19 10.87 -2.85
N LEU A 178 -13.08 10.20 -3.19
CA LEU A 178 -12.99 9.45 -4.45
C LEU A 178 -13.91 8.21 -4.51
N LEU A 179 -14.21 7.58 -3.37
CA LEU A 179 -15.11 6.42 -3.33
C LEU A 179 -16.60 6.80 -3.46
N GLN A 180 -16.92 8.10 -3.40
CA GLN A 180 -18.28 8.62 -3.60
C GLN A 180 -18.59 8.95 -5.07
N GLU A 181 -17.65 8.78 -5.98
CA GLU A 181 -17.86 8.95 -7.42
C GLU A 181 -18.97 8.00 -7.93
N PRO A 182 -19.76 8.38 -8.96
CA PRO A 182 -20.92 7.60 -9.39
C PRO A 182 -20.54 6.19 -9.85
N LYS A 183 -19.43 6.06 -10.56
CA LYS A 183 -18.93 4.79 -11.08
C LYS A 183 -17.42 4.69 -10.88
N ILE A 184 -16.96 3.50 -10.51
CA ILE A 184 -15.53 3.19 -10.38
C ILE A 184 -15.20 2.02 -11.30
N GLY A 185 -14.39 2.29 -12.32
CA GLY A 185 -13.82 1.29 -13.21
C GLY A 185 -12.57 0.63 -12.63
N LEU A 186 -12.24 -0.54 -13.17
CA LEU A 186 -11.00 -1.24 -12.84
C LEU A 186 -10.08 -1.25 -14.07
N ARG A 187 -8.97 -0.52 -14.00
CA ARG A 187 -7.93 -0.53 -15.03
C ARG A 187 -6.76 -1.41 -14.58
N ARG A 188 -6.24 -2.25 -15.47
CA ARG A 188 -5.01 -3.04 -15.21
C ARG A 188 -3.88 -2.54 -16.10
N SER A 189 -2.71 -2.32 -15.51
CA SER A 189 -1.47 -2.00 -16.21
C SER A 189 -0.44 -3.10 -15.99
N SER A 190 0.38 -3.38 -17.00
CA SER A 190 1.47 -4.35 -16.89
C SER A 190 2.80 -3.65 -16.64
N LEU A 191 3.46 -3.94 -15.52
CA LEU A 191 4.81 -3.49 -15.23
C LEU A 191 5.80 -4.61 -15.52
N LYS A 192 6.83 -4.31 -16.30
CA LYS A 192 8.00 -5.18 -16.45
C LYS A 192 9.06 -4.80 -15.43
N TYR A 193 9.62 -5.79 -14.73
CA TYR A 193 10.67 -5.58 -13.75
C TYR A 193 11.72 -6.70 -13.84
N LEU A 194 12.94 -6.40 -13.39
CA LEU A 194 14.01 -7.39 -13.32
C LEU A 194 14.05 -8.03 -11.94
N GLY A 195 13.76 -9.33 -11.88
CA GLY A 195 13.95 -10.15 -10.69
C GLY A 195 15.38 -10.70 -10.65
N CYS A 196 16.28 -10.01 -9.95
CA CYS A 196 17.67 -10.46 -9.81
C CYS A 196 17.86 -11.35 -8.57
N ARG A 197 18.52 -12.49 -8.75
CA ARG A 197 18.95 -13.37 -7.66
C ARG A 197 20.47 -13.53 -7.71
N TYR A 198 21.08 -13.64 -6.54
CA TYR A 198 22.49 -13.98 -6.43
C TYR A 198 22.67 -15.47 -6.70
N SER A 199 23.56 -15.83 -7.63
CA SER A 199 23.86 -17.23 -7.92
C SER A 199 24.80 -17.86 -6.88
N GLU A 200 25.48 -17.03 -6.09
CA GLU A 200 26.45 -17.43 -5.08
C GLU A 200 26.09 -16.78 -3.74
N ILE A 201 26.23 -17.53 -2.65
CA ILE A 201 26.05 -17.04 -1.28
C ILE A 201 27.39 -16.46 -0.83
N LYS A 202 27.41 -15.19 -0.40
CA LYS A 202 28.61 -14.57 0.19
C LYS A 202 29.06 -15.40 1.41
N PRO A 203 30.32 -15.85 1.48
CA PRO A 203 30.82 -16.44 2.72
C PRO A 203 30.71 -15.40 3.84
N TYR A 204 30.09 -15.78 4.95
CA TYR A 204 30.04 -14.94 6.15
C TYR A 204 31.43 -14.95 6.80
N GLY A 205 32.30 -14.06 6.37
CA GLY A 205 33.66 -13.88 6.88
C GLY A 205 33.97 -12.41 7.18
N LEU A 206 34.85 -12.17 8.15
CA LEU A 206 35.33 -10.83 8.56
C LEU A 206 36.24 -10.15 7.51
N ASP A 207 36.47 -10.77 6.34
CA ASP A 207 37.32 -10.19 5.29
C ASP A 207 36.54 -9.25 4.37
N TRP A 208 36.80 -7.96 4.56
CA TRP A 208 36.23 -6.87 3.74
C TRP A 208 36.54 -7.00 2.24
N SER A 209 37.60 -7.73 1.89
CA SER A 209 38.02 -8.00 0.50
C SER A 209 37.07 -8.95 -0.21
N GLU A 210 36.41 -9.86 0.52
CA GLU A 210 35.44 -10.80 -0.02
C GLU A 210 34.03 -10.17 -0.14
N LEU A 211 33.69 -9.23 0.74
CA LEU A 211 32.44 -8.45 0.62
C LEU A 211 32.43 -7.51 -0.60
N SER A 212 33.61 -7.11 -1.08
CA SER A 212 33.83 -6.24 -2.23
C SER A 212 33.72 -6.95 -3.58
N ARG A 213 33.78 -8.30 -3.60
CA ARG A 213 33.67 -9.07 -4.86
C ARG A 213 32.31 -8.85 -5.52
N ASP A 214 32.35 -8.55 -6.81
CA ASP A 214 31.17 -8.55 -7.68
C ASP A 214 30.58 -9.96 -7.71
N LEU A 215 29.54 -10.16 -6.91
CA LEU A 215 28.76 -11.38 -6.93
C LEU A 215 28.08 -11.52 -8.30
N ARG A 216 28.18 -12.71 -8.89
CA ARG A 216 27.42 -13.03 -10.10
C ARG A 216 25.91 -12.99 -9.77
N LYS A 217 25.19 -12.17 -10.54
CA LYS A 217 23.73 -12.02 -10.44
C LYS A 217 23.10 -12.59 -11.70
N THR A 218 22.07 -13.41 -11.53
CA THR A 218 21.18 -13.79 -12.63
C THR A 218 19.92 -12.95 -12.52
N CYS A 219 19.60 -12.21 -13.57
CA CYS A 219 18.43 -11.35 -13.61
C CYS A 219 17.49 -11.87 -14.70
N GLU A 220 16.22 -12.03 -14.35
CA GLU A 220 15.17 -12.45 -15.28
C GLU A 220 14.13 -11.33 -15.38
N GLU A 221 13.67 -11.05 -16.61
CA GLU A 221 12.56 -10.12 -16.82
C GLU A 221 11.24 -10.81 -16.44
N GLN A 222 10.48 -10.15 -15.58
CA GLN A 222 9.18 -10.60 -15.10
C GLN A 222 8.14 -9.51 -15.35
N THR A 223 6.88 -9.91 -15.48
CA THR A 223 5.77 -8.97 -15.70
C THR A 223 4.75 -9.09 -14.58
N LEU A 224 4.36 -7.96 -13.99
CA LEU A 224 3.36 -7.86 -12.93
C LEU A 224 2.14 -7.09 -13.46
N SER A 225 0.95 -7.65 -13.28
CA SER A 225 -0.31 -6.93 -13.55
C SER A 225 -0.73 -6.16 -12.30
N ILE A 226 -0.86 -4.85 -12.44
CA ILE A 226 -1.16 -3.93 -11.34
C ILE A 226 -2.53 -3.30 -11.58
N PRO A 227 -3.48 -3.48 -10.64
CA PRO A 227 -4.78 -2.86 -10.73
C PRO A 227 -4.76 -1.40 -10.25
N TYR A 228 -5.60 -0.57 -10.87
CA TYR A 228 -5.87 0.82 -10.54
C TYR A 228 -7.38 1.06 -10.59
N ASN A 229 -7.87 1.91 -9.67
CA ASN A 229 -9.22 2.44 -9.80
C ASN A 229 -9.22 3.53 -10.89
N ASP A 230 -10.26 3.49 -11.71
CA ASP A 230 -10.57 4.52 -12.69
C ASP A 230 -11.84 5.24 -12.22
N TYR A 231 -11.76 6.53 -12.00
CA TYR A 231 -12.82 7.31 -11.37
C TYR A 231 -13.54 8.16 -12.41
N GLY A 232 -14.86 8.03 -12.50
CA GLY A 232 -15.72 8.86 -13.34
C GLY A 232 -16.55 8.09 -14.36
N ASP A 233 -17.42 8.83 -15.07
CA ASP A 233 -18.16 8.31 -16.19
C ASP A 233 -17.22 8.14 -17.38
N SER A 234 -16.91 6.88 -17.72
CA SER A 234 -16.51 6.53 -19.08
C SER A 234 -17.67 6.88 -20.02
N LYS A 235 -17.75 8.15 -20.42
CA LYS A 235 -18.35 8.51 -21.70
C LYS A 235 -17.42 7.99 -22.78
N ASP A 236 -17.55 6.71 -23.07
CA ASP A 236 -17.19 6.20 -24.39
C ASP A 236 -18.16 6.89 -25.38
N ILE A 237 -17.67 7.93 -26.05
CA ILE A 237 -18.26 8.53 -27.25
C ILE A 237 -17.63 7.82 -28.45
#